data_AF-B5WA49-F1
#
_entry.id   AF-B5WA49-F1
#
_cell.length_a   1.000
_cell.length_b   1.000
_cell.length_c   1.000
_cell.angle_alpha   90.00
_cell.angle_beta   90.00
_cell.angle_gamma   90.00
#
_symmetry.space_group_name_H-M   'P 1'
#
loop_
_entity.id
_entity.type
_entity.pdbx_description
1 polymer ?
#
loop_
_entity_poly.entity_id
_entity_poly.type
_entity_poly.pdbx_seq_one_letter_code
_entity_poly.pdbx_strand_id
1 'polypeptide(L)'
;MADYHIENNQEWWTQQWLDIRNRYRFKKRLERARNYARPGNVLNIEFTGQRVMAQVQGTQAEPYQVELWLDAFTEEEWGYVIETLSQQAIFSAKLLAGE
;
A
#
# COMPACT_ATOMS: atom_id res chain seq x y z
N MET A 1 -11.73 -20.72 7.43
CA MET A 1 -11.65 -19.29 7.79
C MET A 1 -10.38 -19.13 8.61
N ALA A 2 -9.30 -18.66 8.00
CA ALA A 2 -8.05 -18.46 8.72
C ALA A 2 -8.14 -17.09 9.41
N ASP A 3 -8.34 -17.11 10.73
CA ASP A 3 -8.16 -15.94 11.58
C ASP A 3 -6.69 -15.54 11.52
N TYR A 4 -6.44 -14.43 10.83
CA TYR A 4 -5.15 -13.76 10.87
C TYR A 4 -5.12 -12.95 12.16
N HIS A 5 -4.57 -13.52 13.23
CA HIS A 5 -4.19 -12.74 14.41
C HIS A 5 -3.01 -11.86 14.00
N ILE A 6 -3.31 -10.64 13.54
CA ILE A 6 -2.32 -9.58 13.43
C ILE A 6 -2.02 -9.17 14.87
N GLU A 7 -0.81 -9.48 15.36
CA GLU A 7 -0.33 -8.91 16.62
C GLU A 7 -0.49 -7.40 16.57
N ASN A 8 -1.18 -6.87 17.57
CA ASN A 8 -1.74 -5.53 17.59
C ASN A 8 -0.67 -4.48 17.95
N ASN A 9 0.44 -4.46 17.20
CA ASN A 9 1.53 -3.50 17.30
C ASN A 9 1.86 -2.91 15.92
N GLN A 10 0.83 -2.52 15.16
CA GLN A 10 1.04 -1.83 13.89
C GLN A 10 1.05 -0.33 14.14
N GLU A 11 2.12 0.33 13.70
CA GLU A 11 2.30 1.78 13.72
C GLU A 11 1.03 2.48 13.15
N TRP A 12 0.63 3.62 13.71
CA TRP A 12 -0.61 4.35 13.48
C TRP A 12 -0.76 4.69 12.02
N TRP A 13 0.34 5.02 11.34
CA TRP A 13 0.32 5.27 9.90
C TRP A 13 -0.09 4.01 9.11
N THR A 14 0.27 2.81 9.57
CA THR A 14 -0.19 1.55 8.97
C THR A 14 -1.70 1.42 9.15
N GLN A 15 -2.23 1.75 10.34
CA GLN A 15 -3.68 1.75 10.57
C GLN A 15 -4.41 2.79 9.70
N GLN A 16 -3.88 4.00 9.55
CA GLN A 16 -4.44 5.01 8.66
C GLN A 16 -4.42 4.54 7.20
N TRP A 17 -3.32 3.92 6.76
CA TRP A 17 -3.22 3.34 5.42
C TRP A 17 -4.26 2.25 5.18
N LEU A 18 -4.43 1.34 6.15
CA LEU A 18 -5.43 0.28 6.08
C LEU A 18 -6.85 0.85 6.04
N ASP A 19 -7.13 1.91 6.79
CA ASP A 19 -8.43 2.58 6.81
C ASP A 19 -8.74 3.27 5.46
N ILE A 20 -7.78 4.03 4.91
CA ILE A 20 -7.90 4.63 3.56
C ILE A 20 -8.22 3.54 2.53
N ARG A 21 -7.49 2.43 2.57
CA ARG A 21 -7.71 1.28 1.68
C ARG A 21 -9.12 0.70 1.86
N ASN A 22 -9.63 0.62 3.09
CA ASN A 22 -10.94 0.05 3.40
C ASN A 22 -12.11 0.96 3.00
N ARG A 23 -11.92 2.29 3.03
CA ARG A 23 -12.90 3.29 2.59
C ARG A 23 -12.96 3.44 1.07
N TYR A 24 -11.92 3.00 0.36
CA TYR A 24 -11.86 3.14 -1.09
C TYR A 24 -12.90 2.26 -1.81
N ARG A 25 -13.46 2.79 -2.91
CA ARG A 25 -14.57 2.17 -3.67
C ARG A 25 -14.29 0.76 -4.23
N PHE A 26 -13.04 0.29 -4.19
CA PHE A 26 -12.61 -0.99 -4.74
C PHE A 26 -12.37 -2.09 -3.68
N LYS A 27 -12.94 -1.98 -2.47
CA LYS A 27 -12.80 -2.96 -1.38
C LYS A 27 -12.85 -4.42 -1.84
N LYS A 28 -13.86 -4.81 -2.63
CA LYS A 28 -13.99 -6.18 -3.18
C LYS A 28 -12.89 -6.58 -4.17
N ARG A 29 -12.35 -5.63 -4.97
CA ARG A 29 -11.22 -5.92 -5.88
C ARG A 29 -9.94 -6.14 -5.09
N LEU A 30 -9.69 -5.34 -4.06
CA LEU A 30 -8.51 -5.47 -3.19
C LEU A 30 -8.56 -6.76 -2.36
N GLU A 31 -9.73 -7.14 -1.89
CA GLU A 31 -9.92 -8.42 -1.20
C GLU A 31 -9.61 -9.61 -2.12
N ARG A 32 -10.11 -9.59 -3.36
CA ARG A 32 -9.76 -10.62 -4.36
C ARG A 32 -8.27 -10.64 -4.67
N ALA A 33 -7.65 -9.48 -4.87
CA ALA A 33 -6.22 -9.38 -5.12
C ALA A 33 -5.40 -9.98 -3.97
N ARG A 34 -5.77 -9.70 -2.72
CA ARG A 34 -5.14 -10.30 -1.53
C ARG A 34 -5.29 -11.82 -1.51
N ASN A 35 -6.49 -12.33 -1.75
CA ASN A 35 -6.74 -13.76 -1.80
C ASN A 35 -6.00 -14.44 -2.96
N TYR A 36 -5.79 -13.72 -4.06
CA TYR A 36 -5.02 -14.19 -5.19
C TYR A 36 -3.52 -14.23 -4.90
N ALA A 37 -2.98 -13.23 -4.22
CA ALA A 37 -1.56 -13.14 -3.88
C ALA A 37 -1.13 -14.12 -2.78
N ARG A 38 -1.97 -14.34 -1.76
CA ARG A 38 -1.70 -15.24 -0.61
C ARG A 38 -1.17 -16.64 -0.96
N PRO A 39 -1.72 -17.37 -1.96
CA PRO A 39 -1.21 -18.69 -2.34
C PRO A 39 0.05 -18.64 -3.22
N GLY A 40 0.66 -17.47 -3.44
CA GLY A 40 1.91 -17.34 -4.21
C GLY A 40 1.72 -17.04 -5.69
N ASN A 41 0.53 -16.59 -6.14
CA ASN A 41 0.34 -16.24 -7.55
C ASN A 41 1.05 -14.96 -7.97
N VAL A 42 1.60 -14.18 -7.04
CA VAL A 42 2.52 -13.08 -7.36
C VAL A 42 3.93 -13.66 -7.20
N LEU A 43 4.59 -13.91 -8.33
CA LEU A 43 5.85 -14.65 -8.40
C LEU A 43 7.03 -13.78 -7.99
N ASN A 44 7.02 -12.51 -8.40
CA ASN A 44 7.99 -11.51 -7.98
C ASN A 44 7.36 -10.11 -7.98
N ILE A 45 8.04 -9.19 -7.28
CA ILE A 45 7.76 -7.75 -7.34
C ILE A 45 9.11 -7.04 -7.39
N GLU A 46 9.28 -6.17 -8.38
CA GLU A 46 10.48 -5.38 -8.59
C GLU A 46 10.13 -3.89 -8.51
N PHE A 47 10.90 -3.15 -7.72
CA PHE A 47 10.76 -1.71 -7.56
C PHE A 47 11.92 -1.01 -8.26
N THR A 48 11.60 -0.20 -9.27
CA THR A 48 12.58 0.55 -10.05
C THR A 48 12.18 2.02 -10.06
N GLY A 49 12.71 2.77 -9.09
CA GLY A 49 12.33 4.16 -8.86
C GLY A 49 10.84 4.30 -8.62
N GLN A 50 10.16 5.00 -9.52
CA GLN A 50 8.71 5.27 -9.47
C GLN A 50 7.84 4.14 -10.04
N ARG A 51 8.47 3.07 -10.55
CA ARG A 51 7.81 1.95 -11.20
C ARG A 51 7.85 0.71 -10.33
N VAL A 52 6.76 -0.04 -10.36
CA VAL A 52 6.60 -1.35 -9.74
C VAL A 52 6.18 -2.32 -10.84
N MET A 53 6.98 -3.37 -11.02
CA MET A 53 6.67 -4.46 -11.94
C MET A 53 6.44 -5.73 -11.13
N ALA A 54 5.54 -6.59 -11.59
CA ALA A 54 5.29 -7.88 -10.98
C ALA A 54 5.00 -8.93 -12.04
N GLN A 55 5.58 -10.12 -11.87
CA GLN A 55 5.18 -11.32 -12.58
C GLN A 55 4.06 -12.01 -11.81
N VAL A 56 2.94 -12.24 -12.48
CA VAL A 56 1.74 -12.82 -11.87
C VAL A 56 1.37 -14.08 -12.62
N GLN A 57 1.27 -15.18 -11.90
CA GLN A 57 0.72 -16.43 -12.41
C GLN A 57 -0.78 -16.25 -12.63
N GLY A 58 -1.22 -16.30 -13.88
CA GLY A 58 -2.64 -16.33 -14.25
C GLY A 58 -3.17 -17.75 -14.28
N THR A 59 -4.36 -17.93 -14.87
CA THR A 59 -4.87 -19.27 -15.20
C THR A 59 -4.17 -19.90 -16.41
N GLN A 60 -3.44 -19.11 -17.19
CA GLN A 60 -2.63 -19.57 -18.33
C GLN A 60 -1.31 -20.17 -17.84
N ALA A 61 -0.68 -21.01 -18.67
CA ALA A 61 0.62 -21.61 -18.34
C ALA A 61 1.72 -20.55 -18.17
N GLU A 62 1.76 -19.57 -19.07
CA GLU A 62 2.71 -18.47 -19.02
C GLU A 62 2.24 -17.37 -18.05
N PRO A 63 3.08 -16.94 -17.09
CA PRO A 63 2.83 -15.76 -16.26
C PRO A 63 2.70 -14.49 -17.11
N TYR A 64 1.99 -13.49 -16.58
CA TYR A 64 1.86 -12.19 -17.20
C TYR A 64 2.50 -11.10 -16.34
N GLN A 65 2.97 -10.04 -17.01
CA GLN A 65 3.55 -8.88 -16.35
C GLN A 65 2.47 -7.85 -16.01
N VAL A 66 2.54 -7.29 -14.81
CA VAL A 66 1.80 -6.11 -14.39
C VAL A 66 2.80 -5.00 -14.09
N GLU A 67 2.49 -3.80 -14.56
CA GLU A 67 3.28 -2.61 -14.27
C GLU A 67 2.37 -1.51 -13.69
N LEU A 68 2.88 -0.84 -12.67
CA LEU A 68 2.28 0.35 -12.07
C LEU A 68 3.37 1.38 -11.87
N TRP A 69 3.09 2.64 -12.17
CA TRP A 69 3.97 3.74 -11.82
C TRP A 69 3.17 4.85 -11.16
N LEU A 70 3.85 5.62 -10.32
CA LEU A 70 3.30 6.79 -9.67
C LEU A 70 4.27 7.94 -9.87
N ASP A 71 3.75 9.11 -10.22
CA ASP A 71 4.56 10.31 -10.29
C ASP A 71 5.01 10.69 -8.87
N ALA A 72 6.31 10.93 -8.72
CA ALA A 72 6.87 11.48 -7.51
C ALA A 72 6.44 12.94 -7.37
N PHE A 73 6.06 13.33 -6.16
CA PHE A 73 5.83 14.72 -5.85
C PHE A 73 7.10 15.55 -6.10
N THR A 74 6.93 16.74 -6.67
CA THR A 74 8.01 17.73 -6.74
C THR A 74 8.37 18.24 -5.34
N GLU A 75 9.49 18.95 -5.22
CA GLU A 75 9.89 19.56 -3.94
C GLU A 75 8.83 20.54 -3.42
N GLU A 76 8.20 21.29 -4.32
CA GLU A 76 7.12 22.23 -3.99
C GLU A 76 5.86 21.50 -3.51
N GLU A 77 5.48 20.40 -4.17
CA GLU A 77 4.35 19.58 -3.76
C GLU A 77 4.59 18.92 -2.40
N TRP A 78 5.82 18.43 -2.16
CA TRP A 78 6.23 17.96 -0.84
C TRP A 78 6.13 19.04 0.23
N GLY A 79 6.55 20.27 -0.09
CA GLY A 79 6.38 21.43 0.78
C GLY A 79 4.92 21.62 1.21
N TYR A 80 3.99 21.56 0.26
CA TYR A 80 2.55 21.67 0.54
C TYR A 80 2.03 20.53 1.41
N VAL A 81 2.46 19.29 1.14
CA VAL A 81 2.07 18.11 1.94
C VAL A 81 2.53 18.28 3.39
N ILE A 82 3.79 18.65 3.61
CA ILE A 82 4.37 18.83 4.95
C ILE A 82 3.68 19.98 5.68
N GLU A 83 3.47 21.12 5.01
CA GLU A 83 2.77 22.26 5.60
C GLU A 83 1.35 21.86 6.04
N THR A 84 0.60 21.19 5.17
CA THR A 84 -0.77 20.74 5.46
C THR A 84 -0.81 19.76 6.63
N LEU A 85 0.11 18.80 6.67
CA LEU A 85 0.21 17.85 7.78
C LEU A 85 0.61 18.53 9.10
N SER A 86 1.43 19.58 9.04
CA SER A 86 1.87 20.33 10.23
C SER A 86 0.75 21.14 10.89
N GLN A 87 -0.29 21.52 10.13
CA GLN A 87 -1.45 22.25 10.66
C GLN A 87 -2.24 21.43 11.69
N GLN A 88 -2.07 20.11 11.70
CA GLN A 88 -2.61 19.22 12.72
C GLN A 88 -1.44 18.58 13.50
N ALA A 89 -1.02 19.27 14.56
CA ALA A 89 0.12 18.87 15.41
C ALA A 89 0.07 17.39 15.86
N ILE A 90 -1.13 16.82 16.00
CA ILE A 90 -1.34 15.42 16.37
C ILE A 90 -0.80 14.42 15.34
N PHE A 91 -0.81 14.74 14.04
CA PHE A 91 -0.29 13.83 13.01
C PHE A 91 1.23 13.84 12.96
N SER A 92 1.84 15.02 13.10
CA SER A 92 3.30 15.15 13.17
C SER A 92 3.87 14.46 14.42
N ALA A 93 3.19 14.59 15.57
CA ALA A 93 3.57 13.92 16.81
C ALA A 93 3.45 12.39 16.73
N LYS A 94 2.34 11.88 16.16
CA LYS A 94 2.15 10.43 15.99
C LYS A 94 3.15 9.81 15.02
N LEU A 95 3.43 10.49 13.90
CA LEU A 95 4.42 10.01 12.93
C LEU A 95 5.82 9.91 13.53
N LEU A 96 6.22 10.91 14.34
CA LEU A 96 7.52 10.95 15.03
C LEU A 96 7.63 9.94 16.18
N ALA A 97 6.52 9.65 16.86
CA ALA A 97 6.49 8.70 17.97
C ALA A 97 6.60 7.23 17.51
N GLY A 98 6.45 6.95 16.21
CA GLY A 98 6.32 5.58 15.71
C GLY A 98 5.07 4.86 16.24
N GLU A 99 4.17 5.62 16.88
CA GLU A 99 2.85 5.13 17.28
C GLU A 99 2.00 4.89 16.08
#